data_AF-A0A6N8UVM9-F1
#
_entry.id   AF-A0A6N8UVM9-F1
#
_cell.length_a   1.000
_cell.length_b   1.000
_cell.length_c   1.000
_cell.angle_alpha   90.00
_cell.angle_beta   90.00
_cell.angle_gamma   90.00
#
_symmetry.space_group_name_H-M   'P 1'
#
loop_
_entity.id
_entity.type
_entity.pdbx_description
1 polymer ?
#
loop_
_entity_poly.entity_id
_entity_poly.type
_entity_poly.pdbx_seq_one_letter_code
_entity_poly.pdbx_strand_id
1 'polypeptide(L)'
;AYTLPLAEAAGAGSRIVAFEPNPVMAARLRRNLALNNLQNLVEIQEVSLGARDGHADLWINERNLGFSSLHAPQSSLTRANRVPVRRLVDFLPPPGTYFDVFVVKIDIEGFEDQALGPFLES
;
A
#
# COMPACT_ATOMS: atom_id res chain seq x y z
N ALA A 1 0.31 -11.53 -0.17
CA ALA A 1 -1.15 -11.36 -0.39
C ALA A 1 -1.86 -11.43 0.96
N TYR A 2 -2.17 -10.28 1.57
CA TYR A 2 -2.86 -10.20 2.87
C TYR A 2 -4.18 -9.45 2.82
N THR A 3 -4.39 -8.62 1.78
CA THR A 3 -5.61 -7.82 1.62
C THR A 3 -6.88 -8.66 1.52
N LEU A 4 -6.85 -9.79 0.80
CA LEU A 4 -8.03 -10.66 0.65
C LEU A 4 -8.43 -11.30 2.00
N PRO A 5 -7.53 -12.03 2.71
CA PRO A 5 -7.88 -12.58 4.02
C PRO A 5 -8.34 -11.53 5.04
N LEU A 6 -7.71 -10.35 5.06
CA LEU A 6 -8.14 -9.26 5.94
C LEU A 6 -9.54 -8.75 5.56
N ALA A 7 -9.84 -8.64 4.28
CA ALA A 7 -11.16 -8.22 3.80
C ALA A 7 -12.25 -9.27 4.07
N GLU A 8 -11.93 -10.56 4.00
CA GLU A 8 -12.86 -11.63 4.37
C GLU A 8 -13.16 -11.67 5.87
N ALA A 9 -12.15 -11.38 6.70
CA ALA A 9 -12.29 -11.36 8.16
C ALA A 9 -12.89 -10.05 8.72
N ALA A 10 -13.03 -9.02 7.88
CA ALA A 10 -13.48 -7.71 8.31
C ALA A 10 -14.97 -7.70 8.69
N GLY A 11 -15.27 -7.11 9.85
CA GLY A 11 -16.64 -6.93 10.33
C GLY A 11 -17.39 -5.85 9.55
N ALA A 12 -18.71 -5.81 9.72
CA ALA A 12 -19.54 -4.75 9.16
C ALA A 12 -19.07 -3.35 9.63
N GLY A 13 -18.98 -2.40 8.70
CA GLY A 13 -18.48 -1.04 8.98
C GLY A 13 -16.95 -0.89 8.97
N SER A 14 -16.20 -1.97 8.71
CA SER A 14 -14.74 -1.89 8.56
C SER A 14 -14.36 -1.02 7.37
N ARG A 15 -13.26 -0.27 7.53
CA ARG A 15 -12.59 0.44 6.45
C ARG A 15 -11.24 -0.22 6.16
N ILE A 16 -11.00 -0.57 4.91
CA ILE A 16 -9.74 -1.21 4.48
C ILE A 16 -9.12 -0.36 3.37
N VAL A 17 -7.87 0.04 3.57
CA VAL A 17 -7.08 0.76 2.57
C VAL A 17 -5.83 -0.06 2.26
N ALA A 18 -5.62 -0.37 0.99
CA ALA A 18 -4.44 -1.08 0.50
C ALA A 18 -3.59 -0.13 -0.35
N PHE A 19 -2.29 -0.03 -0.04
CA PHE A 19 -1.34 0.80 -0.77
C PHE A 19 -0.51 -0.10 -1.70
N GLU A 20 -0.49 0.22 -2.99
CA GLU A 20 0.23 -0.54 -4.00
C GLU A 20 0.73 0.40 -5.11
N PRO A 21 1.99 0.87 -5.06
CA PRO A 21 2.52 1.80 -6.05
C PRO A 21 2.74 1.19 -7.44
N ASN A 22 2.81 -0.14 -7.56
CA ASN A 22 2.97 -0.81 -8.85
C ASN A 22 1.59 -0.92 -9.54
N PRO A 23 1.32 -0.17 -10.62
CA PRO A 23 -0.01 -0.15 -11.26
C PRO A 23 -0.43 -1.52 -11.79
N VAL A 24 0.53 -2.37 -12.19
CA VAL A 24 0.24 -3.74 -12.63
C VAL A 24 -0.22 -4.59 -11.46
N MET A 25 0.38 -4.45 -10.28
CA MET A 25 -0.07 -5.15 -9.07
C MET A 25 -1.37 -4.61 -8.53
N ALA A 26 -1.57 -3.28 -8.56
CA ALA A 26 -2.84 -2.67 -8.20
C ALA A 26 -3.98 -3.20 -9.08
N ALA A 27 -3.79 -3.28 -10.40
CA ALA A 27 -4.76 -3.86 -11.32
C ALA A 27 -5.06 -5.34 -11.01
N ARG A 28 -4.04 -6.14 -10.68
CA ARG A 28 -4.23 -7.54 -10.26
C ARG A 28 -5.01 -7.63 -8.95
N LEU A 29 -4.70 -6.78 -7.96
CA LEU A 29 -5.42 -6.74 -6.70
C LEU A 29 -6.89 -6.38 -6.90
N ARG A 30 -7.21 -5.37 -7.72
CA ARG A 30 -8.60 -5.03 -8.09
C ARG A 30 -9.35 -6.22 -8.66
N ARG A 31 -8.73 -6.91 -9.63
CA ARG A 31 -9.33 -8.11 -10.23
C ARG A 31 -9.58 -9.20 -9.20
N ASN A 32 -8.61 -9.46 -8.32
CA ASN A 32 -8.76 -10.47 -7.28
C ASN A 32 -9.87 -10.11 -6.29
N LEU A 33 -10.00 -8.85 -5.89
CA LEU A 33 -11.11 -8.40 -5.03
C LEU A 33 -12.46 -8.56 -5.72
N ALA A 34 -12.57 -8.20 -7.01
CA ALA A 34 -13.80 -8.36 -7.77
C ALA A 34 -14.23 -9.83 -7.91
N LEU A 35 -13.28 -10.74 -8.13
CA LEU A 35 -13.55 -12.18 -8.20
C LEU A 35 -14.08 -12.77 -6.88
N ASN A 36 -13.81 -12.09 -5.75
CA ASN A 36 -14.24 -12.52 -4.42
C ASN A 36 -15.39 -11.65 -3.86
N ASN A 37 -15.98 -10.75 -4.66
CA ASN A 37 -17.01 -9.80 -4.25
C ASN A 37 -16.59 -8.82 -3.13
N LEU A 38 -15.29 -8.50 -3.04
CA LEU A 38 -14.70 -7.64 -2.01
C LEU A 38 -14.33 -6.24 -2.54
N GLN A 39 -14.58 -5.94 -3.81
CA GLN A 39 -14.16 -4.70 -4.48
C GLN A 39 -14.77 -3.43 -3.88
N ASN A 40 -15.92 -3.54 -3.20
CA ASN A 40 -16.58 -2.40 -2.56
C ASN A 40 -16.10 -2.17 -1.11
N LEU A 41 -15.36 -3.12 -0.53
CA LEU A 41 -14.89 -3.06 0.85
C LEU A 41 -13.46 -2.50 0.96
N VAL A 42 -12.66 -2.67 -0.10
CA VAL A 42 -11.23 -2.29 -0.10
C VAL A 42 -10.98 -1.13 -1.04
N GLU A 43 -10.48 -0.03 -0.48
CA GLU A 43 -9.95 1.10 -1.22
C GLU A 43 -8.48 0.83 -1.59
N ILE A 44 -8.13 0.96 -2.87
CA ILE A 44 -6.74 0.78 -3.33
C ILE A 44 -6.14 2.13 -3.71
N GLN A 45 -5.03 2.46 -3.07
CA GLN A 45 -4.25 3.66 -3.30
C GLN A 45 -2.98 3.31 -4.08
N GLU A 46 -2.86 3.83 -5.30
CA GLU A 46 -1.68 3.66 -6.17
C GLU A 46 -0.57 4.66 -5.81
N VAL A 47 -0.13 4.62 -4.55
CA VAL A 47 0.89 5.49 -3.98
C VAL A 47 1.90 4.67 -3.20
N SER A 48 3.13 5.16 -3.12
CA SER A 48 4.10 4.72 -2.12
C SER A 48 3.86 5.46 -0.80
N LEU A 49 4.13 4.79 0.32
CA LEU A 49 4.14 5.44 1.63
C LEU A 49 5.56 5.91 1.97
N GLY A 50 5.67 7.10 2.53
CA GLY A 50 6.95 7.65 2.98
C GLY A 50 6.79 8.85 3.91
N ALA A 51 7.92 9.41 4.32
CA ALA A 51 7.94 10.43 5.38
C ALA A 51 7.33 11.78 4.96
N ARG A 52 7.28 12.05 3.65
CA ARG A 52 6.86 13.34 3.08
C ARG A 52 6.13 13.12 1.76
N ASP A 53 5.23 14.03 1.43
CA ASP A 53 4.61 14.06 0.11
C ASP A 53 5.66 14.31 -0.98
N GLY A 54 5.51 13.65 -2.12
CA GLY A 54 6.45 13.79 -3.21
C GLY A 54 6.25 12.76 -4.31
N HIS A 55 7.33 12.44 -5.00
CA HIS A 55 7.35 11.40 -6.02
C HIS A 55 8.67 10.67 -5.97
N ALA A 56 8.65 9.35 -6.18
CA ALA A 56 9.84 8.51 -6.22
C ALA A 56 9.86 7.67 -7.50
N ASP A 57 11.05 7.23 -7.90
CA ASP A 57 11.19 6.29 -9.00
C ASP A 57 10.92 4.88 -8.48
N LEU A 58 9.93 4.20 -9.07
CA LEU A 58 9.64 2.80 -8.79
C LEU A 58 10.43 1.92 -9.77
N TRP A 59 11.23 1.01 -9.20
CA TRP A 59 11.97 0.00 -9.94
C TRP A 59 11.24 -1.33 -9.82
N ILE A 60 10.88 -1.94 -10.95
CA ILE A 60 10.11 -3.18 -10.98
C ILE A 60 10.97 -4.31 -11.53
N ASN A 61 10.89 -5.48 -10.90
CA ASN A 61 11.40 -6.71 -11.48
C ASN A 61 10.34 -7.31 -12.43
N GLU A 62 10.56 -7.28 -13.74
CA GLU A 62 9.61 -7.84 -14.71
C GLU A 62 9.39 -9.35 -14.55
N ARG A 63 10.36 -10.07 -13.97
CA ARG A 63 10.25 -11.51 -13.68
C ARG A 63 9.56 -11.80 -12.34
N ASN A 64 9.56 -10.84 -11.42
CA ASN A 64 8.89 -10.94 -10.12
C ASN A 64 8.23 -9.61 -9.75
N LEU A 65 7.03 -9.38 -10.28
CA LEU A 65 6.32 -8.11 -10.08
C LEU A 65 5.93 -7.81 -8.62
N GLY A 66 5.98 -8.82 -7.73
CA GLY A 66 5.83 -8.63 -6.29
C GLY A 66 7.07 -8.06 -5.61
N PHE A 67 8.20 -7.97 -6.33
CA PHE A 67 9.45 -7.40 -5.87
C PHE A 67 9.68 -6.07 -6.60
N SER A 68 9.22 -4.98 -6.00
CA SER A 68 9.43 -3.60 -6.48
C SER A 68 10.05 -2.75 -5.39
N SER A 69 10.98 -1.88 -5.76
CA SER A 69 11.76 -1.07 -4.80
C SER A 69 11.80 0.39 -5.22
N LEU A 70 11.90 1.29 -4.25
CA LEU A 70 12.19 2.71 -4.47
C LEU A 70 13.71 2.99 -4.53
N HIS A 71 14.55 2.02 -4.17
CA HIS A 71 16.00 2.14 -4.34
C HIS A 71 16.42 1.75 -5.76
N ALA A 72 17.36 2.52 -6.33
CA ALA A 72 17.97 2.18 -7.60
C ALA A 72 18.77 0.86 -7.47
N PRO A 73 18.58 -0.12 -8.36
CA PRO A 73 19.24 -1.42 -8.25
C PRO A 73 20.67 -1.37 -8.80
N GLN A 74 21.53 -2.25 -8.27
CA GLN A 74 22.87 -2.48 -8.84
C GLN A 74 22.85 -3.31 -10.14
N SER A 75 21.79 -4.08 -10.42
CA SER A 75 21.46 -4.63 -11.76
C SER A 75 20.08 -5.31 -11.76
N SER A 76 19.47 -5.50 -12.94
CA SER A 76 18.28 -6.34 -13.26
C SER A 76 16.85 -5.84 -12.97
N LEU A 77 16.61 -4.62 -12.50
CA LEU A 77 15.26 -4.02 -12.48
C LEU A 77 15.11 -2.99 -13.61
N THR A 78 13.94 -2.96 -14.23
CA THR A 78 13.57 -1.92 -15.20
C THR A 78 12.99 -0.73 -14.43
N ARG A 79 13.42 0.50 -14.74
CA ARG A 79 12.76 1.71 -14.23
C ARG A 79 11.33 1.71 -14.77
N ALA A 80 10.36 1.49 -13.90
CA ALA A 80 9.01 1.23 -14.36
C ALA A 80 8.23 2.52 -14.56
N ASN A 81 8.15 3.38 -13.53
CA ASN A 81 7.45 4.67 -13.56
C ASN A 81 7.78 5.50 -12.31
N ARG A 82 7.64 6.83 -12.40
CA ARG A 82 7.66 7.73 -11.24
C ARG A 82 6.29 7.68 -10.57
N VAL A 83 6.25 7.36 -9.28
CA VAL A 83 5.01 7.18 -8.51
C VAL A 83 4.86 8.25 -7.43
N PRO A 84 3.63 8.68 -7.08
CA PRO A 84 3.40 9.56 -5.95
C PRO A 84 3.80 8.88 -4.63
N VAL A 85 4.41 9.66 -3.74
CA VAL A 85 4.68 9.29 -2.35
C VAL A 85 3.76 10.12 -1.47
N ARG A 86 3.08 9.48 -0.52
CA ARG A 86 2.18 10.10 0.46
C ARG A 86 2.49 9.62 1.86
N ARG A 87 2.06 10.37 2.88
CA ARG A 87 2.27 9.96 4.28
C ARG A 87 1.10 9.11 4.75
N LEU A 88 1.38 8.08 5.55
CA LEU A 88 0.32 7.21 6.09
C LEU A 88 -0.71 8.00 6.93
N VAL A 89 -0.24 9.01 7.66
CA VAL A 89 -1.10 9.90 8.48
C VAL A 89 -2.20 10.59 7.69
N ASP A 90 -2.00 10.81 6.39
CA ASP A 90 -2.99 11.48 5.53
C ASP A 90 -4.20 10.59 5.19
N PHE A 91 -4.13 9.30 5.49
CA PHE A 91 -5.20 8.32 5.24
C PHE A 91 -5.92 7.89 6.52
N LEU A 92 -5.45 8.34 7.69
CA LEU A 92 -6.11 8.10 8.96
C LEU A 92 -7.48 8.74 8.99
N PRO A 93 -8.43 8.18 9.75
CA PRO A 93 -9.71 8.86 9.95
C PRO A 93 -9.51 10.20 10.68
N PRO A 94 -10.55 11.05 10.70
CA PRO A 94 -10.53 12.27 11.50
C PRO A 94 -10.23 11.98 12.99
N PRO A 95 -9.55 12.89 13.70
CA PRO A 95 -9.37 12.81 15.13
C PRO A 95 -10.69 12.55 15.87
N GLY A 96 -10.66 11.67 16.86
CA GLY A 96 -11.86 11.27 17.61
C GLY A 96 -12.67 10.13 16.98
N THR A 97 -12.23 9.57 15.84
CA THR A 97 -12.79 8.33 15.31
C THR A 97 -12.33 7.15 16.14
N TYR A 98 -13.27 6.35 16.62
CA TYR A 98 -12.99 5.16 17.43
C TYR A 98 -13.10 3.89 16.59
N PHE A 99 -12.17 2.96 16.80
CA PHE A 99 -12.20 1.63 16.22
C PHE A 99 -12.09 0.60 17.33
N ASP A 100 -12.83 -0.49 17.23
CA ASP A 100 -12.66 -1.62 18.16
C ASP A 100 -11.31 -2.29 17.96
N VAL A 101 -10.81 -2.34 16.72
CA VAL A 101 -9.51 -2.88 16.34
C VAL A 101 -8.91 -2.05 15.20
N PHE A 102 -7.63 -1.67 15.34
CA PHE A 102 -6.84 -1.04 14.27
C PHE A 102 -5.67 -1.95 13.89
N VAL A 103 -5.60 -2.35 12.61
CA VAL A 103 -4.58 -3.28 12.10
C VAL A 103 -3.80 -2.62 10.99
N VAL A 104 -2.48 -2.68 11.07
CA VAL A 104 -1.56 -2.24 10.02
C VAL A 104 -0.64 -3.41 9.67
N LYS A 105 -0.66 -3.83 8.40
CA LYS A 105 0.34 -4.74 7.83
C LYS A 105 1.24 -3.93 6.91
N ILE A 106 2.55 -3.94 7.18
CA ILE A 106 3.56 -3.29 6.35
C ILE A 106 4.69 -4.29 6.07
N ASP A 107 5.17 -4.25 4.84
CA ASP A 107 6.15 -5.16 4.27
C ASP A 107 6.61 -4.50 2.96
N ILE A 108 7.56 -3.57 3.10
CA ILE A 108 7.94 -2.63 2.03
C ILE A 108 9.46 -2.61 1.80
N GLU A 109 10.11 -3.76 2.02
CA GLU A 109 11.50 -4.05 1.63
C GLU A 109 12.50 -2.96 2.07
N GLY A 110 12.42 -2.54 3.34
CA GLY A 110 13.39 -1.64 3.97
C GLY A 110 13.01 -0.17 4.02
N PHE A 111 11.76 0.18 3.74
CA PHE A 111 11.19 1.54 3.86
C PHE A 111 10.22 1.70 5.04
N GLU A 112 10.15 0.69 5.93
CA GLU A 112 9.23 0.65 7.07
C GLU A 112 9.36 1.89 7.97
N ASP A 113 10.60 2.33 8.23
CA ASP A 113 10.92 3.52 9.03
C ASP A 113 10.35 4.80 8.40
N GLN A 114 10.49 4.95 7.08
CA GLN A 114 9.98 6.12 6.36
C GLN A 114 8.45 6.13 6.31
N ALA A 115 7.82 4.96 6.22
CA ALA A 115 6.37 4.86 6.19
C ALA A 115 5.72 5.02 7.57
N LEU A 116 6.32 4.42 8.62
CA LEU A 116 5.75 4.39 9.97
C LEU A 116 6.22 5.52 10.89
N GLY A 117 7.43 6.06 10.71
CA GLY A 117 7.99 7.10 11.58
C GLY A 117 7.03 8.26 11.83
N PRO A 118 6.55 8.95 10.78
CA PRO A 118 5.59 10.05 10.95
C PRO A 118 4.26 9.65 11.60
N PHE A 119 3.85 8.37 11.47
CA PHE A 119 2.62 7.85 12.07
C PHE A 119 2.76 7.59 13.57
N LEU A 120 3.95 7.17 14.02
CA LEU A 120 4.20 6.90 15.45
C LEU A 120 4.50 8.17 16.25
N GLU A 121 4.84 9.27 15.57
CA GLU A 121 5.14 10.57 16.17
C GLU A 121 3.91 11.52 16.22
N SER A 122 2.80 11.16 15.57
CA SER A 122 1.56 11.95 15.48
C SER A 122 0.58 11.65 16.60
#